data_AF-A0A8C2FF36-F1
#
_entry.id   AF-A0A8C2FF36-F1
#
_cell.length_a   1.000
_cell.length_b   1.000
_cell.length_c   1.000
_cell.angle_alpha   90.00
_cell.angle_beta   90.00
_cell.angle_gamma   90.00
#
_symmetry.space_group_name_H-M   'P 1'
#
loop_
_entity.id
_entity.type
_entity.pdbx_description
1 polymer ?
#
loop_
_entity_poly.entity_id
_entity_poly.type
_entity_poly.pdbx_seq_one_letter_code
_entity_poly.pdbx_strand_id
1 'polypeptide(L)'
;MNMEYLDAALNESLRLFPVAGRLERVCKKTVDINGLLIQKDMVVMIPTYALHRDPDYWSDPESFKPERFTKDNKESIDPYMYMPFGLGPRNCIGMRFAQVTMKLAIVEILQRFDVSVCDQTQVPLELSISGFLAPKEPIKLKLKPRKVSLSEDTCNNNTSLSSS
;
A
#
# COMPACT_ATOMS: atom_id res chain seq x y z
N MET A 1 0.29 -16.57 4.49
CA MET A 1 1.51 -15.81 4.81
C MET A 1 1.20 -14.88 5.97
N ASN A 2 1.84 -15.06 7.12
CA ASN A 2 1.74 -14.12 8.24
C ASN A 2 2.93 -13.14 8.17
N MET A 3 2.73 -11.96 7.60
CA MET A 3 3.77 -10.93 7.40
C MET A 3 3.26 -9.58 7.91
N GLU A 4 2.93 -9.54 9.20
CA GLU A 4 2.16 -8.45 9.82
C GLU A 4 2.81 -7.08 9.61
N TYR A 5 4.12 -6.99 9.76
CA TYR A 5 4.83 -5.72 9.57
C TYR A 5 4.89 -5.28 8.09
N LEU A 6 4.98 -6.22 7.15
CA LEU A 6 4.91 -5.90 5.72
C LEU A 6 3.50 -5.43 5.34
N ASP A 7 2.46 -6.05 5.89
CA ASP A 7 1.09 -5.58 5.75
C ASP A 7 0.93 -4.16 6.30
N ALA A 8 1.52 -3.88 7.46
CA ALA A 8 1.48 -2.57 8.09
C ALA A 8 2.21 -1.51 7.23
N ALA A 9 3.41 -1.82 6.74
CA ALA A 9 4.19 -0.95 5.87
C ALA A 9 3.51 -0.69 4.52
N LEU A 10 2.86 -1.69 3.94
CA LEU A 10 2.06 -1.52 2.72
C LEU A 10 0.86 -0.60 2.94
N ASN A 11 0.15 -0.77 4.05
CA ASN A 11 -0.99 0.08 4.37
C ASN A 11 -0.55 1.54 4.63
N GLU A 12 0.55 1.75 5.35
CA GLU A 12 1.10 3.09 5.54
C GLU A 12 1.59 3.72 4.23
N SER A 13 2.17 2.92 3.33
CA SER A 13 2.54 3.38 1.99
C SER A 13 1.31 3.84 1.20
N LEU A 14 0.21 3.08 1.27
CA LEU A 14 -1.06 3.42 0.61
C LEU A 14 -1.79 4.60 1.28
N ARG A 15 -1.59 4.82 2.58
CA ARG A 15 -2.07 6.01 3.28
C ARG A 15 -1.40 7.26 2.71
N LEU A 16 -0.07 7.27 2.68
CA LEU A 16 0.69 8.42 2.18
C LEU A 16 0.59 8.58 0.66
N PHE A 17 0.55 7.49 -0.10
CA PHE A 17 0.56 7.53 -1.56
C PHE A 17 -0.57 6.68 -2.15
N PRO A 18 -1.85 7.07 -1.95
CA PRO A 18 -2.98 6.38 -2.56
C PRO A 18 -2.96 6.60 -4.07
N VAL A 19 -3.09 5.51 -4.84
CA VAL A 19 -3.09 5.55 -6.31
C VAL A 19 -4.18 6.49 -6.84
N ALA A 20 -5.37 6.44 -6.26
CA ALA A 20 -6.43 7.42 -6.51
C ALA A 20 -6.41 8.48 -5.40
N GLY A 21 -5.91 9.68 -5.72
CA GLY A 21 -5.85 10.80 -4.78
C GLY A 21 -7.20 11.47 -4.46
N ARG A 22 -8.24 11.11 -5.23
CA ARG A 22 -9.64 11.45 -4.94
C ARG A 22 -10.58 10.38 -5.47
N LEU A 23 -11.78 10.31 -4.90
CA LEU A 23 -12.89 9.49 -5.39
C LEU A 23 -14.06 10.41 -5.73
N GLU A 24 -14.83 10.09 -6.77
CA GLU A 24 -15.91 10.95 -7.24
C GLU A 24 -17.21 10.15 -7.44
N ARG A 25 -18.34 10.80 -7.20
CA ARG A 25 -19.67 10.30 -7.50
C ARG A 25 -20.51 11.42 -8.11
N VAL A 26 -21.32 11.09 -9.11
CA VAL A 26 -22.32 12.00 -9.66
C VAL A 26 -23.65 11.68 -9.01
N CYS A 27 -24.26 12.67 -8.37
CA CYS A 27 -25.56 12.54 -7.74
C CYS A 27 -26.65 12.34 -8.81
N LYS A 28 -27.39 11.21 -8.78
CA LYS A 28 -28.38 10.91 -9.84
C LYS A 28 -29.78 11.46 -9.56
N LYS A 29 -30.05 11.90 -8.34
CA LYS A 29 -31.30 12.51 -7.88
C LYS A 29 -30.95 13.47 -6.75
N THR A 30 -31.66 14.59 -6.63
CA THR A 30 -31.45 15.49 -5.49
C THR A 30 -31.71 14.73 -4.18
N VAL A 31 -30.77 14.81 -3.24
CA VAL A 31 -30.84 14.16 -1.93
C VAL A 31 -30.45 15.14 -0.83
N ASP A 32 -31.10 15.03 0.32
CA ASP A 32 -30.66 15.67 1.55
C ASP A 32 -29.86 14.67 2.37
N ILE A 33 -28.64 15.05 2.76
CA ILE A 33 -27.79 14.27 3.66
C ILE A 33 -27.43 15.17 4.84
N ASN A 34 -28.01 14.89 6.01
CA ASN A 34 -27.76 15.65 7.24
C ASN A 34 -27.98 17.17 7.08
N GLY A 35 -29.00 17.58 6.31
CA GLY A 35 -29.28 19.00 6.02
C GLY A 35 -28.44 19.58 4.89
N LEU A 36 -27.53 18.80 4.29
CA LEU A 36 -26.80 19.19 3.08
C LEU A 36 -27.56 18.72 1.84
N LEU A 37 -28.15 19.67 1.12
CA LEU A 37 -28.85 19.40 -0.12
C LEU A 37 -27.85 19.21 -1.27
N ILE A 38 -27.69 17.97 -1.73
CA ILE A 38 -26.87 17.61 -2.88
C ILE A 38 -27.79 17.49 -4.10
N GLN A 39 -27.65 18.43 -5.03
CA GLN A 39 -28.50 18.48 -6.21
C GLN A 39 -28.21 17.34 -7.19
N LYS A 40 -29.23 16.97 -7.98
CA LYS A 40 -29.04 16.10 -9.14
C LYS A 40 -27.92 16.64 -10.04
N ASP A 41 -27.11 15.72 -10.57
CA ASP A 41 -25.98 15.93 -11.46
C ASP A 41 -24.76 16.63 -10.81
N MET A 42 -24.83 16.96 -9.52
CA MET A 42 -23.69 17.45 -8.74
C MET A 42 -22.63 16.35 -8.57
N VAL A 43 -21.35 16.72 -8.73
CA VAL A 43 -20.21 15.85 -8.42
C VAL A 43 -19.86 16.00 -6.94
N VAL A 44 -19.87 14.89 -6.22
CA VAL A 44 -19.36 14.79 -4.86
C VAL A 44 -17.97 14.17 -4.93
N MET A 45 -16.98 14.88 -4.38
CA MET A 45 -15.58 14.46 -4.37
C MET A 45 -15.14 14.14 -2.94
N ILE A 46 -14.44 13.02 -2.77
CA ILE A 46 -13.79 12.61 -1.52
C ILE A 46 -12.28 12.77 -1.75
N PRO A 47 -11.61 13.73 -1.09
CA PRO A 47 -10.19 14.01 -1.30
C PRO A 47 -9.31 13.05 -0.50
N THR A 48 -9.26 11.77 -0.89
CA THR A 48 -8.53 10.70 -0.18
C THR A 48 -7.08 11.05 0.17
N TYR A 49 -6.33 11.69 -0.73
CA TYR A 49 -4.95 12.08 -0.46
C TYR A 49 -4.81 13.06 0.72
N ALA A 50 -5.72 14.05 0.80
CA ALA A 50 -5.74 15.03 1.88
C ALA A 50 -6.32 14.42 3.16
N LEU A 51 -7.38 13.63 3.06
CA LEU A 51 -8.01 12.95 4.19
C LEU A 51 -7.03 12.03 4.92
N HIS A 52 -6.19 11.33 4.17
CA HIS A 52 -5.15 10.46 4.73
C HIS A 52 -4.03 11.24 5.45
N ARG A 53 -4.01 12.58 5.37
CA ARG A 53 -3.03 13.49 5.99
C ARG A 53 -3.64 14.46 6.98
N ASP A 54 -4.93 14.33 7.25
CA ASP A 54 -5.62 15.24 8.15
C ASP A 54 -5.09 15.04 9.59
N PRO A 55 -4.49 16.07 10.22
CA PRO A 55 -3.90 15.96 11.55
C PRO A 55 -4.93 15.69 12.65
N ASP A 56 -6.22 15.95 12.39
CA ASP A 56 -7.30 15.62 13.35
C ASP A 56 -7.49 14.10 13.50
N TYR A 57 -7.07 13.33 12.49
CA TYR A 57 -7.20 11.86 12.46
C TYR A 57 -5.85 11.13 12.46
N TRP A 58 -4.76 11.80 12.04
CA TRP A 58 -3.44 11.20 11.88
C TRP A 58 -2.36 12.00 12.62
N SER A 59 -1.85 11.48 13.73
CA SER A 59 -0.74 12.10 14.47
C SER A 59 0.56 12.10 13.66
N ASP A 60 1.23 13.24 13.45
CA ASP A 60 2.36 13.37 12.50
C ASP A 60 2.04 12.81 11.10
N PRO A 61 1.08 13.41 10.38
CA PRO A 61 0.47 12.81 9.19
C PRO A 61 1.44 12.56 8.04
N GLU A 62 2.50 13.36 7.92
CA GLU A 62 3.51 13.21 6.85
C GLU A 62 4.57 12.14 7.16
N SER A 63 4.65 11.66 8.40
CA SER A 63 5.63 10.65 8.79
C SER A 63 5.18 9.25 8.36
N PHE A 64 6.09 8.47 7.78
CA PHE A 64 5.88 7.05 7.49
C PHE A 64 6.01 6.23 8.79
N LYS A 65 4.88 5.80 9.35
CA LYS A 65 4.80 5.01 10.59
C LYS A 65 3.95 3.74 10.37
N PRO A 66 4.56 2.62 9.94
CA PRO A 66 3.86 1.33 9.80
C PRO A 66 3.08 0.93 11.06
N GLU A 67 3.56 1.33 12.23
CA GLU A 67 3.01 1.02 13.55
C GLU A 67 1.52 1.40 13.69
N ARG A 68 1.00 2.33 12.89
CA ARG A 68 -0.43 2.65 12.86
C ARG A 68 -1.31 1.46 12.47
N PHE A 69 -0.78 0.58 11.62
CA PHE A 69 -1.50 -0.53 11.02
C PHE A 69 -1.15 -1.89 11.64
N THR A 70 -0.46 -1.90 12.79
CA THR A 70 -0.31 -3.12 13.61
C THR A 70 -1.65 -3.54 14.18
N LYS A 71 -1.76 -4.80 14.60
CA LYS A 71 -3.02 -5.34 15.14
C LYS A 71 -3.58 -4.48 16.29
N ASP A 72 -2.72 -4.03 17.19
CA ASP A 72 -3.11 -3.28 18.38
C ASP A 72 -3.68 -1.89 18.05
N ASN A 73 -3.24 -1.28 16.95
CA ASN A 73 -3.65 0.08 16.56
C ASN A 73 -4.70 0.11 15.46
N LYS A 74 -4.76 -0.92 14.62
CA LYS A 74 -5.60 -0.93 13.41
C LYS A 74 -7.10 -0.82 13.69
N GLU A 75 -7.55 -1.35 14.82
CA GLU A 75 -8.96 -1.26 15.24
C GLU A 75 -9.38 0.17 15.63
N SER A 76 -8.41 1.03 15.96
CA SER A 76 -8.67 2.44 16.29
C SER A 76 -8.83 3.34 15.07
N ILE A 77 -8.50 2.85 13.87
CA ILE A 77 -8.58 3.63 12.64
C ILE A 77 -10.03 3.62 12.14
N ASP A 78 -10.64 4.80 12.02
CA ASP A 78 -11.93 4.95 11.36
C ASP A 78 -11.81 4.49 9.88
N PRO A 79 -12.59 3.47 9.44
CA PRO A 79 -12.58 3.01 8.06
C PRO A 79 -12.90 4.09 7.03
N TYR A 80 -13.62 5.16 7.41
CA TYR A 80 -13.92 6.30 6.55
C TYR A 80 -12.76 7.28 6.41
N MET A 81 -11.73 7.18 7.24
CA MET A 81 -10.51 8.00 7.17
C MET A 81 -9.37 7.31 6.41
N TYR A 82 -9.51 6.00 6.13
CA TYR A 82 -8.53 5.21 5.38
C TYR A 82 -9.20 4.43 4.23
N MET A 83 -9.16 4.99 3.02
CA MET A 83 -9.86 4.45 1.85
C MET A 83 -8.97 4.34 0.58
N PRO A 84 -7.77 3.71 0.65
CA PRO A 84 -6.88 3.60 -0.51
C PRO A 84 -7.45 2.74 -1.65
N PHE A 85 -8.41 1.87 -1.34
CA PHE A 85 -9.14 1.04 -2.31
C PHE A 85 -10.61 1.45 -2.42
N GLY A 86 -10.98 2.63 -1.91
CA GLY A 86 -12.37 3.04 -1.72
C GLY A 86 -13.09 2.21 -0.66
N LEU A 87 -14.38 2.50 -0.48
CA LEU A 87 -15.24 1.88 0.53
C LEU A 87 -16.64 1.61 -0.04
N GLY A 88 -17.36 0.68 0.59
CA GLY A 88 -18.74 0.32 0.22
C GLY A 88 -18.82 -0.56 -1.04
N PRO A 89 -19.99 -0.62 -1.70
CA PRO A 89 -20.27 -1.59 -2.78
C PRO A 89 -19.46 -1.34 -4.08
N ARG A 90 -18.73 -0.23 -4.15
CA ARG A 90 -17.87 0.14 -5.28
C ARG A 90 -16.41 0.25 -4.86
N ASN A 91 -16.01 -0.45 -3.79
CA ASN A 91 -14.61 -0.61 -3.44
C ASN A 91 -13.86 -1.43 -4.52
N CYS A 92 -12.54 -1.36 -4.52
CA CYS A 92 -11.71 -2.02 -5.51
C CYS A 92 -11.86 -3.54 -5.42
N ILE A 93 -12.43 -4.15 -6.46
CA ILE A 93 -12.55 -5.61 -6.58
C ILE A 93 -11.18 -6.31 -6.60
N GLY A 94 -10.13 -5.59 -7.03
CA GLY A 94 -8.76 -6.08 -7.10
C GLY A 94 -7.97 -5.96 -5.80
N MET A 95 -8.54 -5.43 -4.71
CA MET A 95 -7.82 -5.15 -3.46
C MET A 95 -7.00 -6.35 -2.95
N ARG A 96 -7.64 -7.53 -2.83
CA ARG A 96 -6.97 -8.73 -2.32
C ARG A 96 -5.85 -9.21 -3.24
N PHE A 97 -6.08 -9.17 -4.56
CA PHE A 97 -5.07 -9.52 -5.55
C PHE A 97 -3.86 -8.58 -5.48
N ALA A 98 -4.10 -7.27 -5.49
CA ALA A 98 -3.06 -6.26 -5.39
C ALA A 98 -2.22 -6.43 -4.12
N GLN A 99 -2.85 -6.64 -2.95
CA GLN A 99 -2.15 -6.84 -1.69
C GLN A 99 -1.24 -8.07 -1.72
N VAL A 100 -1.70 -9.20 -2.27
CA VAL A 100 -0.87 -10.41 -2.40
C VAL A 100 0.29 -10.18 -3.36
N THR A 101 0.02 -9.62 -4.54
CA THR A 101 1.04 -9.38 -5.56
C THR A 101 2.11 -8.39 -5.09
N MET A 102 1.73 -7.30 -4.42
CA MET A 102 2.68 -6.34 -3.84
C MET A 102 3.57 -6.99 -2.79
N LYS A 103 3.00 -7.80 -1.89
CA LYS A 103 3.77 -8.53 -0.88
C LYS A 103 4.78 -9.47 -1.52
N LEU A 104 4.33 -10.27 -2.49
CA LEU A 104 5.20 -11.22 -3.18
C LEU A 104 6.35 -10.49 -3.90
N ALA A 105 6.05 -9.40 -4.60
CA ALA A 105 7.06 -8.62 -5.29
C ALA A 105 8.11 -8.02 -4.33
N ILE A 106 7.67 -7.44 -3.22
CA ILE A 106 8.58 -6.88 -2.20
C ILE A 106 9.44 -7.98 -1.59
N VAL A 107 8.85 -9.11 -1.20
CA VAL A 107 9.58 -10.24 -0.63
C VAL A 107 10.64 -10.75 -1.61
N GLU A 108 10.27 -10.94 -2.88
CA GLU A 108 11.18 -11.44 -3.92
C GLU A 108 12.38 -10.49 -4.13
N ILE A 109 12.11 -9.18 -4.19
CA ILE A 109 13.15 -8.16 -4.34
C ILE A 109 14.06 -8.15 -3.11
N LEU A 110 13.51 -8.11 -1.90
CA LEU A 110 14.27 -8.00 -0.65
C LEU A 110 14.99 -9.29 -0.25
N GLN A 111 14.58 -10.45 -0.75
CA GLN A 111 15.32 -11.70 -0.57
C GLN A 111 16.58 -11.76 -1.45
N ARG A 112 16.48 -11.23 -2.68
CA ARG A 112 17.56 -11.30 -3.67
C ARG A 112 18.49 -10.11 -3.66
N PHE A 113 18.03 -8.94 -3.18
CA PHE A 113 18.77 -7.69 -3.28
C PHE A 113 18.72 -6.90 -1.97
N ASP A 114 19.85 -6.26 -1.64
CA ASP A 114 19.87 -5.11 -0.76
C ASP A 114 19.54 -3.87 -1.58
N VAL A 115 18.47 -3.17 -1.19
CA VAL A 115 17.94 -1.99 -1.87
C VAL A 115 18.40 -0.73 -1.15
N SER A 116 18.95 0.24 -1.89
CA SER A 116 19.39 1.52 -1.33
C SER A 116 19.14 2.66 -2.32
N VAL A 117 19.11 3.88 -1.80
CA VAL A 117 19.09 5.09 -2.64
C VAL A 117 20.45 5.29 -3.33
N CYS A 118 20.47 6.04 -4.42
CA CYS A 118 21.67 6.47 -5.13
C CYS A 118 21.60 7.97 -5.44
N ASP A 119 22.67 8.51 -6.01
CA ASP A 119 22.77 9.94 -6.37
C ASP A 119 21.69 10.40 -7.37
N GLN A 120 21.04 9.44 -8.05
CA GLN A 120 19.95 9.70 -8.99
C GLN A 120 18.55 9.50 -8.37
N THR A 121 18.47 9.04 -7.11
CA THR A 121 17.19 8.90 -6.41
C THR A 121 16.68 10.28 -6.02
N GLN A 122 15.53 10.66 -6.57
CA GLN A 122 14.91 11.94 -6.22
C GLN A 122 14.26 11.86 -4.84
N VAL A 123 14.69 12.71 -3.91
CA VAL A 123 14.12 12.83 -2.55
C VAL A 123 13.94 14.32 -2.23
N PRO A 124 12.71 14.81 -2.00
CA PRO A 124 11.43 14.08 -2.06
C PRO A 124 11.01 13.73 -3.51
N LEU A 125 10.15 12.71 -3.63
CA LEU A 125 9.54 12.37 -4.91
C LEU A 125 8.61 13.49 -5.38
N GLU A 126 8.74 13.89 -6.63
CA GLU A 126 7.76 14.74 -7.30
C GLU A 126 6.66 13.88 -7.86
N LEU A 127 5.43 14.16 -7.47
CA LEU A 127 4.27 13.41 -7.89
C LEU A 127 3.54 14.14 -9.01
N SER A 128 3.09 13.37 -9.99
CA SER A 128 2.06 13.80 -10.93
C SER A 128 0.70 13.57 -10.29
N ILE A 129 -0.15 14.59 -10.39
CA ILE A 129 -1.55 14.54 -9.98
C ILE A 129 -2.51 14.46 -11.18
N SER A 130 -1.96 14.34 -12.39
CA SER A 130 -2.73 14.21 -13.62
C SER A 130 -3.17 12.75 -13.80
N GLY A 131 -4.37 12.42 -13.30
CA GLY A 131 -4.91 11.06 -13.30
C GLY A 131 -4.62 10.36 -11.99
N PHE A 132 -3.88 9.24 -12.04
CA PHE A 132 -3.42 8.55 -10.84
C PHE A 132 -2.23 9.28 -10.21
N LEU A 133 -2.13 9.19 -8.89
CA LEU A 133 -0.96 9.65 -8.17
C LEU A 133 0.21 8.72 -8.48
N ALA A 134 1.24 9.26 -9.13
CA ALA A 134 2.44 8.52 -9.49
C ALA A 134 3.66 9.45 -9.49
N PRO A 135 4.88 8.92 -9.32
CA PRO A 135 6.09 9.70 -9.55
C PRO A 135 6.10 10.30 -10.97
N LYS A 136 6.53 11.56 -11.11
CA LYS A 136 6.71 12.18 -12.43
C LYS A 136 7.81 11.50 -13.23
N GLU A 137 8.89 11.14 -12.54
CA GLU A 137 10.06 10.49 -13.11
C GLU A 137 10.23 9.08 -12.53
N PRO A 138 10.85 8.14 -13.27
CA PRO A 138 11.16 6.81 -12.75
C PRO A 138 11.99 6.87 -11.46
N ILE A 139 11.57 6.11 -10.43
CA ILE A 139 12.34 6.00 -9.19
C ILE A 139 13.58 5.15 -9.46
N LYS A 140 14.75 5.78 -9.42
CA LYS A 140 16.05 5.10 -9.56
C LYS A 140 16.53 4.64 -8.20
N LEU A 141 16.83 3.35 -8.06
CA LEU A 141 17.35 2.74 -6.84
C LEU A 141 18.57 1.89 -7.19
N LYS A 142 19.47 1.71 -6.21
CA LYS A 142 20.61 0.80 -6.31
C LYS A 142 20.21 -0.55 -5.73
N LEU A 143 20.36 -1.60 -6.54
CA LEU A 143 20.15 -2.99 -6.15
C LEU A 143 21.50 -3.70 -6.08
N LYS A 144 21.85 -4.23 -4.91
CA LYS A 144 23.04 -5.08 -4.73
C LYS A 144 22.59 -6.52 -4.49
N PRO A 145 22.99 -7.51 -5.31
CA PRO A 145 22.63 -8.90 -5.06
C PRO A 145 23.06 -9.36 -3.66
N ARG A 146 22.14 -9.99 -2.92
CA ARG A 146 22.43 -10.64 -1.65
C ARG A 146 23.03 -12.01 -1.93
N LYS A 147 24.07 -12.40 -1.18
CA LYS A 147 24.55 -13.79 -1.20
C LYS A 147 23.43 -14.65 -0.63
N VAL A 148 22.76 -15.42 -1.48
CA VAL A 148 21.83 -16.45 -1.04
C VAL A 148 22.67 -17.51 -0.35
N SER A 149 22.57 -17.63 0.98
CA SER A 149 23.01 -18.83 1.66
C SER A 149 22.05 -19.95 1.23
N LEU A 150 22.48 -20.76 0.26
CA LEU A 150 21.86 -22.05 0.02
C LEU A 150 22.09 -22.86 1.30
N SER A 151 21.06 -23.01 2.13
CA SER A 151 21.01 -24.18 3.00
C SER A 151 20.82 -25.37 2.08
N GLU A 152 21.92 -26.04 1.76
CA GLU A 152 21.89 -27.39 1.19
C GLU A 152 21.21 -28.32 2.21
N ASP A 153 19.89 -28.36 2.20
CA ASP A 153 19.16 -29.45 2.84
C ASP A 153 19.36 -30.71 1.98
N THR A 154 20.44 -31.42 2.29
CA THR A 154 20.64 -32.86 2.22
C THR A 154 19.61 -33.63 1.38
N CYS A 155 19.82 -33.63 0.07
CA CYS A 155 19.35 -34.70 -0.80
C CYS A 155 20.57 -35.54 -1.21
N ASN A 156 21.06 -36.40 -0.30
CA ASN A 156 21.82 -37.61 -0.60
C ASN A 156 22.26 -38.33 0.68
N ASN A 157 21.71 -39.52 0.90
CA ASN A 157 22.40 -40.78 1.21
C ASN A 157 21.50 -41.69 2.04
N ASN A 158 20.94 -42.71 1.39
CA ASN A 158 20.87 -44.08 1.93
C ASN A 158 20.50 -45.05 0.80
N THR A 159 21.44 -45.24 -0.12
CA THR A 159 21.57 -46.48 -0.89
C THR A 159 22.87 -47.14 -0.44
N SER A 160 22.75 -48.10 0.49
CA SER A 160 23.75 -49.14 0.66
C SER A 160 23.04 -50.43 1.05
N LEU A 161 23.20 -51.41 0.18
CA LEU A 161 22.85 -52.81 0.38
C LEU A 161 23.43 -53.35 1.69
N SER A 162 22.68 -54.19 2.39
CA SER A 162 23.26 -55.32 3.11
C SER A 162 22.39 -56.55 2.90
N SER A 163 22.93 -57.44 2.09
CA SER A 163 22.60 -58.86 2.00
C SER A 163 22.55 -59.54 3.37
N SER A 164 21.46 -60.26 3.65
CA SER A 164 21.42 -61.59 4.28
C SER A 164 20.03 -62.18 4.07
#